data_AF-A0A961U697-F1
#
_entry.id   AF-A0A961U697-F1
#
_cell.length_a   1.000
_cell.length_b   1.000
_cell.length_c   1.000
_cell.angle_alpha   90.00
_cell.angle_beta   90.00
_cell.angle_gamma   90.00
#
_symmetry.space_group_name_H-M   'P 1'
#
loop_
_entity.id
_entity.type
_entity.pdbx_description
1 polymer ?
#
loop_
_entity_poly.entity_id
_entity_poly.type
_entity_poly.pdbx_seq_one_letter_code
_entity_poly.pdbx_strand_id
1 'polypeptide(L)' 'DDQRKPDVAVQLADKMIQSDKVDVLTGIIWSNLAMAVVPSVTAQGKFYLSPNAGPSALAGKGCSPNYFNVAWQ' A
#
# COMPACT_ATOMS: atom_id res chain seq x y z
N ASP A 1 8.30 2.75 -10.38
CA ASP A 1 8.13 4.19 -10.19
C ASP A 1 6.65 4.49 -10.34
N ASP A 2 6.04 5.04 -9.30
CA ASP A 2 4.60 5.34 -9.25
C ASP A 2 4.23 6.64 -9.98
N GLN A 3 5.22 7.40 -10.45
CA GLN A 3 5.06 8.69 -11.15
C GLN A 3 4.18 9.70 -10.40
N ARG A 4 4.00 9.53 -9.08
CA ARG A 4 3.03 10.26 -8.25
C ARG A 4 1.59 10.20 -8.76
N LYS A 5 1.24 9.14 -9.50
CA LYS A 5 -0.07 8.92 -10.11
C LYS A 5 -0.75 7.70 -9.48
N PRO A 6 -1.92 7.85 -8.84
CA PRO A 6 -2.59 6.73 -8.15
C PRO A 6 -2.89 5.53 -9.05
N ASP A 7 -3.32 5.77 -10.29
CA ASP A 7 -3.62 4.74 -11.29
C ASP A 7 -2.38 3.91 -11.66
N VAL A 8 -1.24 4.59 -11.88
CA VAL A 8 0.05 3.93 -12.16
C VAL A 8 0.53 3.14 -10.94
N ALA A 9 0.36 3.70 -9.74
CA ALA A 9 0.75 3.05 -8.49
C ALA A 9 -0.02 1.73 -8.26
N VAL A 10 -1.34 1.74 -8.47
CA VAL A 10 -2.20 0.55 -8.34
C VAL A 10 -1.84 -0.48 -9.39
N GLN A 11 -1.70 -0.08 -10.66
CA GLN A 11 -1.32 -1.01 -11.73
C GLN A 11 0.03 -1.68 -11.47
N LEU A 12 1.01 -0.92 -10.97
CA LEU A 12 2.33 -1.46 -10.65
C LEU A 12 2.26 -2.44 -9.47
N ALA A 13 1.53 -2.09 -8.41
CA ALA A 13 1.34 -2.95 -7.25
C ALA A 13 0.65 -4.27 -7.64
N ASP A 14 -0.42 -4.20 -8.43
CA ASP A 14 -1.13 -5.38 -8.92
C ASP A 14 -0.24 -6.26 -9.81
N LYS A 15 0.58 -5.64 -10.67
CA LYS A 15 1.58 -6.38 -11.46
C LYS A 15 2.58 -7.11 -10.57
N MET A 16 3.12 -6.45 -9.54
CA MET A 16 4.06 -7.09 -8.60
C MET A 16 3.40 -8.28 -7.89
N ILE A 17 2.14 -8.15 -7.47
CA ILE A 17 1.42 -9.23 -6.78
C ILE A 17 1.12 -10.39 -7.75
N GLN A 18 0.62 -10.08 -8.94
CA GLN A 18 0.07 -11.08 -9.85
C GLN A 18 1.13 -11.74 -10.73
N SER A 19 2.09 -10.97 -11.24
CA SER A 19 3.17 -11.46 -12.09
C SER A 19 4.38 -11.89 -11.26
N ASP A 20 4.84 -11.01 -10.38
CA ASP A 20 6.08 -11.23 -9.64
C ASP A 20 5.85 -12.02 -8.33
N LYS A 21 4.58 -12.34 -8.02
CA LYS A 21 4.15 -13.15 -6.88
C LYS A 21 4.65 -12.64 -5.54
N VAL A 22 4.78 -11.33 -5.38
CA VAL A 22 5.26 -10.75 -4.12
C VAL A 22 4.22 -10.94 -3.01
N ASP A 23 4.73 -11.21 -1.80
CA ASP A 23 3.89 -11.37 -0.61
C ASP A 23 3.83 -10.10 0.26
N VAL A 24 4.81 -9.22 0.11
CA VAL A 24 4.96 -7.98 0.87
C VAL A 24 5.21 -6.81 -0.08
N LEU A 25 4.43 -5.74 0.08
CA LEU A 25 4.67 -4.46 -0.58
C LEU A 25 5.03 -3.37 0.44
N THR A 26 5.86 -2.43 0.01
CA THR A 26 6.33 -1.31 0.83
C THR A 26 6.77 -0.14 -0.05
N GLY A 27 7.16 0.98 0.56
CA GLY A 27 7.88 2.07 -0.13
C GLY A 27 7.04 3.25 -0.62
N ILE A 28 5.72 3.29 -0.39
CA ILE A 28 4.92 4.47 -0.76
C ILE A 28 5.11 5.57 0.28
N ILE A 29 5.55 6.73 -0.20
CA ILE A 29 5.81 7.90 0.65
C ILE A 29 4.61 8.83 0.74
N TRP A 30 3.83 8.98 -0.33
CA TRP A 30 2.72 9.92 -0.40
C TRP A 30 1.39 9.31 0.04
N SER A 31 0.69 9.98 0.94
CA SER A 31 -0.58 9.50 1.50
C SER A 31 -1.68 9.27 0.47
N ASN A 32 -1.77 10.09 -0.58
CA ASN A 32 -2.76 9.91 -1.65
C ASN A 32 -2.53 8.61 -2.45
N LEU A 33 -1.28 8.23 -2.69
CA LEU A 33 -0.92 6.98 -3.35
C LEU A 33 -1.15 5.79 -2.42
N ALA A 34 -0.80 5.92 -1.14
CA ALA A 34 -1.03 4.88 -0.16
C ALA A 34 -2.52 4.56 0.00
N MET A 35 -3.38 5.58 0.01
CA MET A 35 -4.84 5.39 0.06
C MET A 35 -5.40 4.68 -1.18
N ALA A 36 -4.73 4.76 -2.34
CA ALA A 36 -5.15 4.02 -3.53
C ALA A 36 -4.64 2.57 -3.52
N VAL A 37 -3.38 2.36 -3.10
CA VAL A 37 -2.71 1.05 -3.23
C VAL A 37 -2.98 0.12 -2.06
N VAL A 38 -2.93 0.61 -0.81
CA VAL A 38 -3.05 -0.25 0.38
C VAL A 38 -4.34 -1.07 0.40
N PRO A 39 -5.52 -0.52 0.06
CA PRO A 39 -6.74 -1.32 -0.02
C PRO A 39 -6.65 -2.45 -1.06
N SER A 40 -6.07 -2.19 -2.24
CA SER A 40 -5.90 -3.22 -3.29
C SER A 40 -4.97 -4.34 -2.82
N VAL A 41 -3.83 -3.99 -2.24
CA VAL A 41 -2.82 -4.95 -1.74
C VAL A 41 -3.41 -5.84 -0.66
N THR A 42 -4.06 -5.23 0.32
CA THR A 42 -4.59 -5.96 1.48
C THR A 42 -5.83 -6.78 1.12
N ALA A 43 -6.66 -6.34 0.17
CA ALA A 43 -7.77 -7.13 -0.37
C ALA A 43 -7.30 -8.38 -1.14
N GLN A 44 -6.10 -8.35 -1.72
CA GLN A 44 -5.45 -9.51 -2.33
C GLN A 44 -4.77 -10.43 -1.29
N GLY A 45 -4.97 -10.18 0.01
CA GLY A 45 -4.41 -10.98 1.09
C GLY A 45 -2.91 -10.79 1.28
N LYS A 46 -2.31 -9.73 0.70
CA LYS A 46 -0.89 -9.44 0.79
C LYS A 46 -0.59 -8.42 1.88
N PHE A 47 0.62 -8.48 2.42
CA PHE A 47 1.06 -7.56 3.46
C PHE A 47 1.52 -6.23 2.87
N TYR A 48 1.18 -5.14 3.54
CA TYR A 48 1.72 -3.83 3.25
C TYR A 48 2.41 -3.24 4.48
N LEU A 49 3.70 -2.95 4.35
CA LEU A 49 4.51 -2.28 5.37
C LEU A 49 4.73 -0.83 4.94
N SER A 50 4.09 0.13 5.61
CA SER A 50 4.28 1.54 5.33
C SER A 50 5.50 2.09 6.06
N PRO A 51 6.54 2.55 5.34
CA PRO A 51 7.72 3.14 5.97
C PRO A 51 7.53 4.63 6.33
N ASN A 52 6.44 5.26 5.88
CA ASN A 52 6.20 6.69 6.09
C ASN A 52 4.69 7.05 6.07
N ALA A 53 3.97 6.64 5.01
CA ALA A 53 2.60 7.08 4.80
C ALA A 53 1.62 6.42 5.80
N GLY A 54 1.07 7.23 6.71
CA GLY A 54 0.09 6.83 7.71
C GLY A 54 -1.20 7.65 7.69
N PRO A 55 -1.95 7.73 6.58
CA PRO A 55 -3.18 8.51 6.54
C PRO A 55 -4.21 7.96 7.54
N SER A 56 -4.85 8.84 8.30
CA SER A 56 -5.84 8.46 9.32
C SER A 56 -7.03 7.66 8.77
N ALA A 57 -7.33 7.79 7.46
CA ALA A 57 -8.35 7.01 6.78
C ALA A 57 -8.04 5.49 6.73
N LEU A 58 -6.77 5.10 6.81
CA LEU A 58 -6.35 3.69 6.89
C LEU A 58 -6.28 3.16 8.33
N ALA A 59 -6.67 3.98 9.32
CA ALA A 59 -6.78 3.56 10.72
C ALA A 59 -8.25 3.28 11.10
N GLY A 60 -8.45 2.64 12.26
CA GLY A 60 -9.77 2.33 12.80
C GLY A 60 -10.58 1.45 11.84
N LYS A 61 -11.73 1.95 11.36
CA LYS A 61 -12.62 1.21 10.46
C LYS A 61 -12.00 0.88 9.09
N GLY A 62 -11.03 1.68 8.64
CA GLY A 62 -10.29 1.45 7.40
C GLY A 62 -9.03 0.59 7.57
N CYS A 63 -8.75 0.13 8.79
CA CYS A 63 -7.58 -0.69 9.07
C CYS A 63 -7.76 -2.10 8.50
N SER A 64 -6.64 -2.72 8.14
CA SER A 64 -6.57 -4.11 7.67
C SER A 64 -5.57 -4.88 8.52
N PRO A 65 -5.82 -6.17 8.85
CA PRO A 65 -4.85 -7.00 9.56
C PRO A 65 -3.53 -7.18 8.79
N ASN A 66 -3.54 -6.91 7.48
CA ASN A 66 -2.37 -7.02 6.62
C ASN A 66 -1.67 -5.67 6.38
N TYR A 67 -2.10 -4.59 7.04
CA TYR A 67 -1.48 -3.27 6.95
C TYR A 67 -0.74 -2.91 8.24
N PHE A 68 0.54 -2.63 8.12
CA PHE A 68 1.38 -2.20 9.24
C PHE A 68 2.04 -0.87 8.90
N ASN A 69 1.86 0.12 9.76
CA ASN A 69 2.63 1.34 9.70
C ASN A 69 3.86 1.20 10.61
N VAL A 70 5.04 1.22 10.02
CA VAL A 70 6.33 1.09 10.70
C VAL A 70 7.15 2.37 10.61
N ALA A 71 6.50 3.49 10.28
CA ALA A 71 7.13 4.80 10.28
C ALA A 71 7.70 5.12 11.67
N TRP A 72 8.93 5.61 11.68
CA TRP A 72 9.58 6.13 12.89
C TRP A 72 9.40 7.65 12.89
N GLN A 73 9.12 8.22 14.08
CA GLN A 73 9.09 9.65 14.32
C GLN A 73 10.32 10.10 15.09
#